data_AF-A0A8J6VVD4-F1
#
_entry.id   AF-A0A8J6VVD4-F1
#
_cell.length_a   1.000
_cell.length_b   1.000
_cell.length_c   1.000
_cell.angle_alpha   90.00
_cell.angle_beta   90.00
_cell.angle_gamma   90.00
#
_symmetry.space_group_name_H-M   'P 1'
#
loop_
_entity.id
_entity.type
_entity.pdbx_description
1 polymer ?
#
loop_
_entity_poly.entity_id
_entity_poly.type
_entity_poly.pdbx_seq_one_letter_code
_entity_poly.pdbx_strand_id
1 'polypeptide(L)'
;MAASVQQAYSRNVSILKSFTSGTGNSMVQLYAPSSVSKWDRTATIRYYGFITSLRLKVDINSLSESQIPRLDIIADRTERITSVRDMEWKEPRKQIDFFLKTSQIDWTQIASISLLNRLPYYHVNLLHYLTDGSSFEVGNDTRVSGSNC
;
A
#
# COMPACT_ATOMS: atom_id res chain seq x y z
N MET A 1 -5.39 -20.64 -42.23
CA MET A 1 -4.77 -20.10 -40.99
C MET A 1 -5.89 -19.52 -40.15
N ALA A 2 -6.28 -20.20 -39.06
CA ALA A 2 -7.27 -19.67 -38.14
C ALA A 2 -6.58 -18.64 -37.23
N ALA A 3 -7.06 -17.39 -37.26
CA ALA A 3 -6.62 -16.37 -36.32
C ALA A 3 -7.03 -16.83 -34.91
N SER A 4 -6.05 -17.05 -34.03
CA SER A 4 -6.31 -17.32 -32.62
C SER A 4 -6.99 -16.10 -32.02
N VAL A 5 -8.27 -16.23 -31.68
CA VAL A 5 -9.03 -15.18 -31.00
C VAL A 5 -8.40 -15.00 -29.62
N GLN A 6 -7.59 -13.96 -29.46
CA GLN A 6 -7.05 -13.55 -28.18
C GLN A 6 -8.22 -12.93 -27.38
N GLN A 7 -8.90 -13.75 -26.58
CA GLN A 7 -9.95 -13.24 -25.68
C GLN A 7 -9.30 -12.41 -24.58
N ALA A 8 -9.57 -11.10 -24.59
CA ALA A 8 -9.22 -10.21 -23.49
C ALA A 8 -10.13 -10.50 -22.29
N TYR A 9 -9.63 -11.28 -21.34
CA TYR A 9 -10.32 -11.57 -20.10
C TYR A 9 -10.02 -10.45 -19.08
N SER A 10 -11.01 -9.59 -18.82
CA SER A 10 -10.90 -8.53 -17.81
C SER A 10 -11.70 -8.90 -16.56
N ARG A 11 -11.03 -8.92 -15.40
CA ARG A 11 -11.66 -9.17 -14.10
C ARG A 11 -11.20 -8.11 -13.11
N ASN A 12 -12.15 -7.36 -12.57
CA ASN A 12 -11.89 -6.44 -11.46
C ASN A 12 -11.97 -7.22 -10.14
N VAL A 13 -10.90 -7.15 -9.33
CA VAL A 13 -10.82 -7.79 -8.02
C VAL A 13 -10.46 -6.74 -6.98
N SER A 14 -11.27 -6.64 -5.92
CA SER A 14 -10.93 -5.81 -4.77
C SER A 14 -9.95 -6.55 -3.86
N ILE A 15 -8.85 -5.90 -3.49
CA ILE A 15 -7.88 -6.40 -2.53
C ILE A 15 -8.15 -5.70 -1.20
N LEU A 16 -8.56 -6.46 -0.18
CA LEU A 16 -8.77 -5.95 1.18
C LEU A 16 -7.98 -6.81 2.16
N LYS A 17 -7.05 -6.17 2.89
CA LYS A 17 -6.23 -6.80 3.93
C LYS A 17 -6.08 -5.84 5.11
N SER A 18 -6.14 -6.38 6.33
CA SER A 18 -5.87 -5.65 7.56
C SER A 18 -4.51 -6.07 8.13
N PHE A 19 -3.76 -5.10 8.64
CA PHE A 19 -2.55 -5.32 9.41
C PHE A 19 -2.92 -5.27 10.89
N THR A 20 -2.72 -6.37 11.61
CA THR A 20 -3.03 -6.46 13.04
C THR A 20 -1.73 -6.59 13.84
N SER A 21 -1.80 -6.48 15.17
CA SER A 21 -0.65 -6.73 16.04
C SER A 21 -0.11 -8.17 15.90
N GLY A 22 -0.95 -9.12 15.49
CA GLY A 22 -0.56 -10.52 15.27
C GLY A 22 0.26 -10.76 14.01
N THR A 23 0.26 -9.83 13.04
CA THR A 23 1.10 -9.90 11.83
C THR A 23 2.40 -9.11 11.97
N GLY A 24 2.71 -8.60 13.16
CA GLY A 24 3.91 -7.78 13.40
C GLY A 24 5.18 -8.47 12.90
N ASN A 25 5.97 -7.77 12.10
CA ASN A 25 7.19 -8.23 11.44
C ASN A 25 7.01 -9.38 10.43
N SER A 26 5.78 -9.76 10.08
CA SER A 26 5.50 -10.76 9.06
C SER A 26 5.05 -10.10 7.75
N MET A 27 5.58 -10.60 6.63
CA MET A 27 5.13 -10.15 5.31
C MET A 27 3.72 -10.70 5.02
N VAL A 28 2.76 -9.79 4.90
CA VAL A 28 1.39 -10.08 4.48
C VAL A 28 1.29 -9.87 2.98
N GLN A 29 0.98 -10.95 2.24
CA GLN A 29 0.77 -10.86 0.80
C GLN A 29 -0.54 -10.10 0.51
N LEU A 30 -0.39 -8.93 -0.12
CA LEU A 30 -1.50 -8.07 -0.55
C LEU A 30 -2.05 -8.54 -1.89
N TYR A 31 -1.16 -8.79 -2.85
CA TYR A 31 -1.53 -9.22 -4.18
C TYR A 31 -0.68 -10.39 -4.62
N ALA A 32 -1.34 -11.38 -5.24
CA ALA A 32 -0.68 -12.30 -6.14
C ALA A 32 -1.58 -12.57 -7.36
N PRO A 33 -0.97 -12.82 -8.52
CA PRO A 33 -1.68 -13.25 -9.70
C PRO A 33 -2.41 -14.57 -9.39
N SER A 34 -3.71 -14.61 -9.64
CA SER A 34 -4.48 -15.85 -9.52
C SER A 34 -4.12 -16.79 -10.67
N SER A 35 -3.89 -18.07 -10.37
CA SER A 35 -3.93 -19.10 -11.41
C SER A 35 -5.33 -19.17 -12.00
N VAL A 36 -5.42 -19.21 -13.32
CA VAL A 36 -6.65 -19.59 -14.03
C VAL A 36 -7.15 -20.92 -13.46
N SER A 37 -8.47 -21.10 -13.36
CA SER A 37 -9.04 -22.30 -12.75
C SER A 37 -8.41 -23.57 -13.34
N LYS A 38 -8.26 -24.62 -12.53
CA LYS A 38 -7.70 -25.93 -12.95
C LYS A 38 -8.44 -26.56 -14.15
N TRP A 39 -9.59 -26.02 -14.55
CA TRP A 39 -10.45 -26.50 -15.63
C TRP A 39 -10.25 -25.75 -16.95
N ASP A 40 -9.43 -24.71 -16.97
CA ASP A 40 -9.16 -23.96 -18.19
C ASP A 40 -8.15 -24.71 -19.06
N ARG A 41 -8.58 -25.15 -20.25
CA ARG A 41 -7.80 -26.02 -21.15
C ARG A 41 -6.69 -25.29 -21.90
N THR A 42 -6.54 -23.98 -21.68
CA THR A 42 -5.58 -23.14 -22.40
C THR A 42 -4.56 -22.55 -21.42
N ALA A 43 -3.46 -23.27 -21.21
CA ALA A 43 -2.39 -22.96 -20.25
C ALA A 43 -1.54 -21.72 -20.60
N THR A 44 -2.05 -20.74 -21.36
CA THR A 44 -1.23 -19.65 -21.92
C THR A 44 -1.94 -18.31 -21.96
N ILE A 45 -2.90 -18.06 -21.07
CA ILE A 45 -3.42 -16.70 -20.90
C ILE A 45 -2.43 -15.93 -20.01
N ARG A 46 -1.63 -15.08 -20.64
CA ARG A 46 -0.81 -14.06 -19.97
C ARG A 46 -1.76 -12.96 -19.51
N TYR A 47 -1.83 -12.69 -18.21
CA TYR A 47 -2.75 -11.69 -17.66
C TYR A 47 -2.29 -10.24 -17.83
N TYR A 48 -1.38 -9.62 -17.10
CA TYR A 48 -1.26 -8.16 -16.98
C TYR A 48 -2.46 -7.59 -16.20
N GLY A 49 -2.15 -7.10 -15.01
CA GLY A 49 -3.09 -6.38 -14.17
C GLY A 49 -2.72 -4.91 -14.09
N PHE A 50 -3.69 -4.08 -13.72
CA PHE A 50 -3.47 -2.68 -13.41
C PHE A 50 -4.02 -2.40 -12.02
N ILE A 51 -3.20 -1.85 -11.14
CA ILE A 51 -3.67 -1.29 -9.87
C ILE A 51 -4.07 0.15 -10.14
N THR A 52 -5.37 0.44 -10.10
CA THR A 52 -5.94 1.76 -10.38
C THR A 52 -6.24 2.57 -9.13
N SER A 53 -6.39 1.90 -7.98
CA SER A 53 -6.62 2.56 -6.69
C SER A 53 -6.07 1.71 -5.56
N LEU A 54 -5.17 2.29 -4.77
CA LEU A 54 -4.62 1.68 -3.57
C LEU A 54 -4.69 2.70 -2.43
N ARG A 55 -5.51 2.40 -1.41
CA ARG A 55 -5.72 3.29 -0.27
C ARG A 55 -5.55 2.53 1.03
N LEU A 56 -4.88 3.15 1.98
CA LEU A 56 -4.75 2.65 3.34
C LEU A 56 -5.66 3.46 4.25
N LYS A 57 -6.49 2.78 5.05
CA LYS A 57 -7.15 3.38 6.21
C LYS A 57 -6.25 3.18 7.42
N VAL A 58 -5.87 4.27 8.08
CA VAL A 58 -5.00 4.23 9.26
C VAL A 58 -5.85 4.42 10.50
N ASP A 59 -5.86 3.40 11.34
CA ASP A 59 -6.53 3.36 12.64
C ASP A 59 -5.63 2.56 13.59
N ILE A 60 -4.92 3.27 14.48
CA ILE A 60 -3.88 2.70 15.33
C ILE A 60 -4.33 2.78 16.79
N ASN A 61 -4.96 1.71 17.28
CA ASN A 61 -5.40 1.63 18.69
C ASN A 61 -4.28 1.29 19.69
N SER A 62 -3.07 0.99 19.20
CA SER A 62 -1.96 0.52 20.05
C SER A 62 -0.96 1.61 20.46
N LEU A 63 -1.03 2.80 19.87
CA LEU A 63 -0.14 3.92 20.18
C LEU A 63 -0.95 5.03 20.87
N SER A 64 -0.30 5.82 21.71
CA SER A 64 -0.90 7.05 22.22
C SER A 64 -1.25 7.97 21.05
N GLU A 65 -2.34 8.72 21.21
CA GLU A 65 -2.76 9.72 20.25
C GLU A 65 -1.70 10.82 20.15
N SER A 66 -1.34 11.19 18.91
CA SER A 66 -0.44 12.30 18.65
C SER A 66 -1.09 13.61 19.12
N GLN A 67 -0.38 14.37 19.95
CA GLN A 67 -0.90 15.63 20.47
C GLN A 67 -0.92 16.66 19.35
N ILE A 68 -2.11 17.03 18.88
CA ILE A 68 -2.25 18.12 17.91
C ILE A 68 -1.85 19.42 18.62
N PRO A 69 -0.81 20.14 18.15
CA PRO A 69 -0.38 21.37 18.81
C PRO A 69 -1.52 22.38 18.78
N ARG A 70 -1.85 22.94 19.95
CA ARG A 70 -2.79 24.07 20.03
C ARG A 70 -2.08 25.30 19.49
N LEU A 71 -2.31 25.59 18.21
CA LEU A 71 -1.78 26.78 17.56
C LEU A 71 -2.58 27.99 18.04
N ASP A 72 -1.94 28.88 18.80
CA ASP A 72 -2.54 30.17 19.15
C ASP A 72 -2.63 31.06 17.90
N ILE A 73 -3.73 31.80 17.78
CA ILE A 73 -4.01 32.71 16.65
C ILE A 73 -2.98 33.86 16.62
N ILE A 74 -2.40 34.20 17.77
CA ILE A 74 -1.42 35.28 17.93
C ILE A 74 0.03 34.78 17.73
N ALA A 75 0.27 33.47 17.73
CA ALA A 75 1.61 32.90 17.61
C ALA A 75 2.29 33.25 16.28
N ASP A 76 3.59 33.57 16.35
CA ASP A 76 4.40 33.89 15.17
C ASP A 76 4.44 32.69 14.21
N ARG A 77 4.57 32.97 12.91
CA ARG A 77 4.60 31.95 11.85
C ARG A 77 5.71 30.92 12.10
N THR A 78 6.84 31.37 12.63
CA THR A 78 8.01 30.53 12.96
C THR A 78 7.68 29.54 14.07
N GLU A 79 6.96 29.97 15.09
CA GLU A 79 6.57 29.15 16.24
C GLU A 79 5.59 28.04 15.82
N ARG A 80 4.63 28.37 14.95
CA ARG A 80 3.70 27.38 14.38
C ARG A 80 4.43 26.30 13.60
N ILE A 81 5.36 26.67 12.71
CA ILE A 81 6.13 25.70 11.92
C ILE A 81 6.96 24.80 12.83
N THR A 82 7.57 25.38 13.87
CA THR A 82 8.40 24.64 14.83
C THR A 82 7.55 23.64 15.62
N SER A 83 6.37 24.04 16.09
CA SER A 83 5.46 23.14 16.82
C SER A 83 4.96 21.96 15.96
N VAL A 84 4.67 22.19 14.68
CA VAL A 84 4.25 21.13 13.76
C VAL A 84 5.41 20.17 13.47
N ARG A 85 6.61 20.70 13.25
CA ARG A 85 7.81 19.88 13.05
C ARG A 85 8.11 19.03 14.28
N ASP A 86 8.03 19.62 15.46
CA ASP A 86 8.25 18.92 16.74
C ASP A 86 7.22 17.82 16.97
N MET A 87 5.95 18.09 16.68
CA MET A 87 4.88 17.08 16.69
C MET A 87 5.20 15.94 15.73
N GLU A 88 5.63 16.25 14.51
CA GLU A 88 5.99 15.19 13.58
C GLU A 88 7.11 14.33 14.16
N TRP A 89 8.21 14.93 14.61
CA TRP A 89 9.45 14.23 14.99
C TRP A 89 9.43 13.51 16.34
N LYS A 90 8.68 14.00 17.33
CA LYS A 90 8.72 13.45 18.71
C LYS A 90 7.67 12.38 18.98
N GLU A 91 6.63 12.30 18.15
CA GLU A 91 5.51 11.40 18.37
C GLU A 91 5.84 9.96 17.94
N PRO A 92 5.35 8.94 18.68
CA PRO A 92 5.57 7.55 18.34
C PRO A 92 4.89 7.22 17.00
N ARG A 93 5.60 6.48 16.16
CA ARG A 93 5.16 6.14 14.80
C ARG A 93 5.17 4.64 14.58
N LYS A 94 4.29 4.17 13.70
CA LYS A 94 4.42 2.85 13.08
C LYS A 94 4.93 2.99 11.67
N GLN A 95 5.56 1.96 11.15
CA GLN A 95 6.00 1.95 9.76
C GLN A 95 5.41 0.74 9.04
N ILE A 96 5.02 0.97 7.79
CA ILE A 96 4.62 -0.07 6.86
C ILE A 96 5.57 -0.04 5.69
N ASP A 97 6.21 -1.17 5.46
CA ASP A 97 7.11 -1.39 4.34
C ASP A 97 6.41 -2.22 3.27
N PHE A 98 6.49 -1.74 2.03
CA PHE A 98 5.97 -2.43 0.86
C PHE A 98 7.09 -3.08 0.08
N PHE A 99 6.83 -4.31 -0.35
CA PHE A 99 7.78 -5.14 -1.09
C PHE A 99 7.14 -5.63 -2.38
N LEU A 100 7.93 -5.63 -3.45
CA LEU A 100 7.61 -6.26 -4.71
C LEU A 100 8.52 -7.45 -4.96
N LYS A 101 7.97 -8.48 -5.58
CA LYS A 101 8.72 -9.64 -6.05
C LYS A 101 8.26 -10.00 -7.45
N THR A 102 9.19 -10.34 -8.32
CA THR A 102 8.92 -10.91 -9.64
C THR A 102 9.53 -12.32 -9.73
N SER A 103 9.41 -12.98 -10.87
CA SER A 103 10.06 -14.27 -11.10
C SER A 103 11.58 -14.15 -11.17
N GLN A 104 12.10 -12.98 -11.55
CA GLN A 104 13.52 -12.72 -11.75
C GLN A 104 14.19 -12.02 -10.56
N ILE A 105 13.41 -11.22 -9.81
CA ILE A 105 13.91 -10.39 -8.71
C ILE A 105 13.22 -10.84 -7.42
N ASP A 106 14.01 -11.08 -6.38
CA ASP A 106 13.47 -11.41 -5.06
C ASP A 106 12.80 -10.19 -4.40
N TRP A 107 12.24 -10.38 -3.20
CA TRP A 107 11.58 -9.32 -2.44
C TRP A 107 12.46 -8.07 -2.34
N THR A 108 12.01 -7.02 -3.02
CA THR A 108 12.66 -5.72 -3.06
C THR A 108 11.72 -4.70 -2.43
N GLN A 109 12.25 -3.95 -1.48
CA GLN A 109 11.52 -2.87 -0.84
C GLN A 109 11.34 -1.72 -1.82
N ILE A 110 10.12 -1.24 -1.95
CA ILE A 110 9.75 -0.18 -2.89
C ILE A 110 9.37 1.12 -2.19
N ALA A 111 8.71 1.03 -1.04
CA ALA A 111 8.23 2.18 -0.30
C ALA A 111 8.13 1.86 1.19
N SER A 112 8.41 2.86 2.01
CA SER A 112 8.23 2.81 3.45
C SER A 112 7.39 4.01 3.87
N ILE A 113 6.34 3.74 4.63
CA ILE A 113 5.38 4.75 5.03
C ILE A 113 5.34 4.80 6.54
N SER A 114 5.70 5.96 7.09
CA SER A 114 5.59 6.24 8.50
C SER A 114 4.21 6.79 8.82
N LEU A 115 3.54 6.16 9.79
CA LEU A 115 2.16 6.42 10.18
C LEU A 115 2.13 6.95 11.61
N LEU A 116 1.49 8.10 11.77
CA LEU A 116 1.17 8.69 13.06
C LEU A 116 -0.24 8.27 13.46
N ASN A 117 -0.47 8.10 14.77
CA ASN A 117 -1.82 7.92 15.28
C ASN A 117 -2.52 9.29 15.39
N ARG A 118 -3.53 9.53 14.56
CA ARG A 118 -4.31 10.79 14.52
C ARG A 118 -5.79 10.46 14.49
N LEU A 119 -6.57 11.00 15.44
CA LEU A 119 -8.02 10.85 15.45
C LEU A 119 -8.70 11.79 14.44
N PRO A 120 -9.88 11.43 13.88
CA PRO A 120 -10.63 10.19 14.13
C PRO A 120 -10.10 8.97 13.36
N TYR A 121 -9.64 9.17 12.13
CA TYR A 121 -8.88 8.24 11.28
C TYR A 121 -8.53 9.01 10.01
N TYR A 122 -7.56 8.54 9.24
CA TYR A 122 -7.23 9.15 7.95
C TYR A 122 -6.90 8.12 6.89
N HIS A 123 -6.97 8.57 5.63
CA HIS A 123 -6.64 7.76 4.48
C HIS A 123 -5.34 8.23 3.85
N VAL A 124 -4.49 7.28 3.48
CA VAL A 124 -3.27 7.52 2.72
C VAL A 124 -3.44 6.92 1.33
N ASN A 125 -3.22 7.73 0.29
CA ASN A 125 -3.12 7.20 -1.07
C ASN A 125 -1.76 6.54 -1.24
N LEU A 126 -1.77 5.23 -1.49
CA LEU A 126 -0.56 4.44 -1.64
C LEU A 126 -0.09 4.36 -3.09
N LEU A 127 -0.97 4.66 -4.06
CA LEU A 127 -0.65 4.51 -5.48
C LEU A 127 0.51 5.42 -5.91
N HIS A 128 0.59 6.62 -5.32
CA HIS A 128 1.65 7.59 -5.61
C HIS A 128 3.05 7.10 -5.21
N TYR A 129 3.17 6.10 -4.32
CA TYR A 129 4.46 5.51 -3.99
C TYR A 129 4.91 4.43 -4.98
N LEU A 130 4.01 3.97 -5.86
CA LEU A 130 4.28 2.95 -6.86
C LEU A 130 4.52 3.54 -8.25
N THR A 131 3.79 4.61 -8.57
CA THR A 131 3.79 5.23 -9.89
C THR A 131 3.31 6.67 -9.81
N ASP A 132 3.85 7.53 -10.68
CA ASP A 132 3.33 8.87 -10.92
C ASP A 132 2.15 8.87 -11.92
N GLY A 133 1.85 7.72 -12.52
CA GLY A 133 0.76 7.54 -13.48
C GLY A 133 -0.61 7.29 -12.84
N SER A 134 -1.62 7.11 -13.69
CA SER A 134 -3.00 6.78 -13.27
C SER A 134 -3.16 5.32 -12.82
N SER A 135 -2.24 4.44 -13.20
CA SER A 135 -2.23 3.04 -12.84
C SER A 135 -0.81 2.49 -12.71
N PHE A 136 -0.65 1.52 -11.82
CA PHE A 136 0.56 0.73 -11.71
C PHE A 136 0.36 -0.59 -12.45
N GLU A 137 1.18 -0.84 -13.47
CA GLU A 137 1.12 -2.05 -14.28
C GLU A 137 1.78 -3.22 -13.54
N VAL A 138 1.09 -4.35 -13.49
CA VAL A 138 1.51 -5.53 -12.74
C VAL A 138 1.63 -6.71 -13.68
N GLY A 139 2.83 -7.29 -13.73
CA GLY A 139 3.11 -8.48 -14.52
C GLY A 139 2.48 -9.75 -13.95
N ASN A 140 2.49 -10.83 -14.73
CA ASN A 140 1.88 -12.12 -14.36
C ASN A 140 2.57 -12.85 -13.22
N ASP A 141 3.76 -12.42 -12.86
CA ASP A 141 4.63 -12.99 -11.84
C ASP A 141 4.85 -12.02 -10.68
N THR A 142 4.27 -10.81 -10.76
CA THR A 142 4.49 -9.76 -9.77
C THR A 142 3.63 -10.01 -8.54
N ARG A 143 4.26 -10.09 -7.37
CA ARG A 143 3.61 -10.20 -6.06
C ARG A 143 3.88 -8.95 -5.25
N VAL A 144 2.86 -8.50 -4.52
CA VAL A 144 2.94 -7.33 -3.64
C VAL A 144 2.70 -7.80 -2.21
N SER A 145 3.59 -7.44 -1.31
CA SER A 145 3.46 -7.71 0.13
C SER A 145 3.68 -6.43 0.93
N GLY A 146 3.02 -6.34 2.08
CA GLY A 146 3.32 -5.32 3.09
C GLY A 146 3.77 -5.96 4.38
N SER A 147 4.62 -5.29 5.13
CA SER A 147 5.03 -5.68 6.49
C SER A 147 4.82 -4.49 7.42
N ASN A 148 4.31 -4.73 8.62
CA ASN A 148 4.18 -3.72 9.66
C ASN A 148 5.19 -3.96 10.78
N CYS A 149 5.93 -2.91 11.16
CA CYS A 149 6.84 -2.87 12.29
C CYS A 149 6.35 -1.92 13.40
#